data_AF-A0A2M9Q2T6-F1
#
_entry.id   AF-A0A2M9Q2T6-F1
#
_cell.length_a   1.000
_cell.length_b   1.000
_cell.length_c   1.000
_cell.angle_alpha   90.00
_cell.angle_beta   90.00
_cell.angle_gamma   90.00
#
_symmetry.space_group_name_H-M   'P 1'
#
loop_
_entity.id
_entity.type
_entity.pdbx_description
1 polymer ?
#
loop_
_entity_poly.entity_id
_entity_poly.type
_entity_poly.pdbx_seq_one_letter_code
_entity_poly.pdbx_strand_id
1 'polypeptide(L)'
;MENPKIIGQTKTVGFQVGVRRTFPISQEAAWNLVTSQDGLNLWLGESKNIILEPGQKYVTKSGYGDVRVVKPLQQLRLTWQKIEWEKAATVQVRIISSSSNKTTISFHHEKLSDQNVREEMKIYLEKVLEEIKERIHKN
;
A
#
# COMPACT_ATOMS: atom_id res chain seq x y z
N MET A 1 2.65 34.33 -12.11
CA MET A 1 3.13 33.18 -12.90
C MET A 1 2.56 31.92 -12.25
N GLU A 2 1.59 31.28 -12.90
CA GLU A 2 1.05 30.02 -12.41
C GLU A 2 2.07 28.92 -12.68
N ASN A 3 2.63 28.34 -11.61
CA ASN A 3 3.50 27.17 -11.73
C ASN A 3 2.71 26.03 -12.38
N PRO A 4 3.26 25.32 -13.39
CA PRO A 4 2.56 24.21 -14.00
C PRO A 4 2.20 23.19 -12.92
N LYS A 5 0.92 22.80 -12.89
CA LYS A 5 0.37 21.93 -11.85
C LYS A 5 0.93 20.52 -12.05
N ILE A 6 1.99 20.17 -11.35
CA ILE A 6 2.62 18.85 -11.45
C ILE A 6 1.66 17.81 -10.84
N ILE A 7 1.34 16.77 -11.62
CA ILE A 7 0.39 15.74 -11.23
C ILE A 7 0.87 15.04 -9.95
N GLY A 8 -0.02 14.98 -8.96
CA GLY A 8 0.26 14.29 -7.70
C GLY A 8 1.18 15.05 -6.74
N GLN A 9 1.57 16.29 -7.02
CA GLN A 9 2.28 17.13 -6.05
C GLN A 9 1.27 17.96 -5.25
N THR A 10 1.36 17.92 -3.92
CA THR A 10 0.58 18.79 -3.04
C THR A 10 1.51 19.66 -2.20
N LYS A 11 1.00 20.83 -1.77
CA LYS A 11 1.77 21.77 -0.94
C LYS A 11 2.16 21.19 0.43
N THR A 12 1.44 20.19 0.94
CA THR A 12 1.54 19.71 2.33
C THR A 12 2.13 18.30 2.45
N VAL A 13 1.87 17.40 1.49
CA VAL A 13 2.33 16.00 1.56
C VAL A 13 3.37 15.63 0.51
N GLY A 14 3.88 16.59 -0.26
CA GLY A 14 4.83 16.31 -1.35
C GLY A 14 4.15 15.54 -2.49
N PHE A 15 4.88 14.61 -3.12
CA PHE A 15 4.32 13.76 -4.15
C PHE A 15 3.50 12.61 -3.55
N GLN A 16 2.39 12.28 -4.20
CA GLN A 16 1.48 11.21 -3.82
C GLN A 16 0.96 10.43 -5.03
N VAL A 17 0.59 9.18 -4.79
CA VAL A 17 -0.06 8.32 -5.78
C VAL A 17 -1.05 7.36 -5.11
N GLY A 18 -2.17 7.12 -5.78
CA GLY A 18 -3.14 6.11 -5.38
C GLY A 18 -3.47 5.19 -6.54
N VAL A 19 -3.56 3.90 -6.24
CA VAL A 19 -4.02 2.87 -7.19
C VAL A 19 -5.07 2.01 -6.49
N ARG A 20 -6.07 1.57 -7.23
CA ARG A 20 -7.16 0.75 -6.67
C ARG A 20 -7.71 -0.20 -7.71
N ARG A 21 -8.19 -1.35 -7.24
CA ARG A 21 -8.90 -2.32 -8.07
C ARG A 21 -9.99 -2.99 -7.25
N THR A 22 -11.09 -3.35 -7.92
CA THR A 22 -12.20 -4.11 -7.34
C THR A 22 -12.10 -5.56 -7.74
N PHE A 23 -12.25 -6.45 -6.75
CA PHE A 23 -12.12 -7.89 -6.89
C PHE A 23 -13.43 -8.59 -6.49
N PRO A 24 -13.76 -9.74 -7.12
CA PRO A 24 -14.97 -10.50 -6.84
C PRO A 24 -14.80 -11.40 -5.60
N ILE A 25 -14.39 -10.80 -4.47
CA ILE A 25 -14.16 -11.49 -3.19
C ILE A 25 -14.76 -10.70 -2.03
N SER A 26 -14.98 -11.38 -0.91
CA SER A 26 -15.46 -10.76 0.32
C SER A 26 -14.43 -9.80 0.94
N GLN A 27 -14.88 -9.00 1.90
CA GLN A 27 -14.04 -8.05 2.61
C GLN A 27 -12.95 -8.75 3.43
N GLU A 28 -13.30 -9.88 4.05
CA GLU A 28 -12.42 -10.74 4.84
C GLU A 28 -11.34 -11.36 3.97
N ALA A 29 -11.72 -11.89 2.80
CA ALA A 29 -10.77 -12.45 1.86
C ALA A 29 -9.78 -11.37 1.35
N ALA A 30 -10.28 -10.17 1.03
CA ALA A 30 -9.44 -9.05 0.60
C ALA A 30 -8.48 -8.60 1.72
N TRP A 31 -8.96 -8.51 2.96
CA TRP A 31 -8.12 -8.18 4.11
C TRP A 31 -7.01 -9.22 4.30
N ASN A 32 -7.36 -10.51 4.34
CA ASN A 32 -6.42 -11.60 4.52
C ASN A 32 -5.36 -11.66 3.40
N LEU A 33 -5.75 -11.41 2.14
CA LEU A 33 -4.79 -11.35 1.03
C LEU A 33 -3.77 -10.22 1.19
N VAL A 34 -4.15 -9.09 1.78
CA VAL A 34 -3.27 -7.94 1.99
C VAL A 34 -2.40 -8.10 3.24
N THR A 35 -2.96 -8.66 4.33
CA THR A 35 -2.33 -8.65 5.65
C THR A 35 -1.72 -9.98 6.07
N SER A 36 -1.93 -11.06 5.32
CA SER A 36 -1.19 -12.31 5.50
C SER A 36 0.31 -12.11 5.27
N GLN A 37 1.14 -13.03 5.77
CA GLN A 37 2.59 -12.96 5.57
C GLN A 37 2.95 -12.89 4.08
N ASP A 38 2.28 -13.67 3.23
CA ASP A 38 2.51 -13.63 1.79
C ASP A 38 2.05 -12.32 1.14
N GLY A 39 0.92 -11.77 1.62
CA GLY A 39 0.43 -10.46 1.23
C GLY A 39 1.44 -9.37 1.56
N LEU A 40 1.85 -9.28 2.83
CA LEU A 40 2.86 -8.32 3.28
C LEU A 40 4.17 -8.50 2.52
N ASN A 41 4.62 -9.74 2.30
CA ASN A 41 5.83 -10.01 1.51
C ASN A 41 5.71 -9.53 0.06
N LEU A 42 4.52 -9.63 -0.55
CA LEU A 42 4.27 -9.19 -1.91
C LEU A 42 4.47 -7.67 -2.07
N TRP A 43 3.96 -6.86 -1.15
CA TRP A 43 3.90 -5.39 -1.33
C TRP A 43 4.83 -4.58 -0.42
N LEU A 44 5.29 -5.13 0.72
CA LEU A 44 6.34 -4.54 1.57
C LEU A 44 7.70 -5.22 1.36
N GLY A 45 7.77 -6.31 0.61
CA GLY A 45 8.97 -7.14 0.47
C GLY A 45 9.10 -8.18 1.59
N GLU A 46 9.94 -9.18 1.33
CA GLU A 46 10.10 -10.35 2.19
C GLU A 46 10.51 -9.99 3.63
N SER A 47 9.84 -10.59 4.59
CA SER A 47 10.06 -10.42 6.03
C SER A 47 9.77 -11.73 6.76
N LYS A 48 10.32 -11.89 7.97
CA LYS A 48 10.12 -13.12 8.76
C LYS A 48 8.88 -13.07 9.64
N ASN A 49 8.56 -11.92 10.23
CA ASN A 49 7.39 -11.72 11.10
C ASN A 49 7.10 -10.22 11.24
N ILE A 50 6.04 -9.72 10.59
CA ILE A 50 5.54 -8.36 10.81
C ILE A 50 4.37 -8.43 11.78
N ILE A 51 4.47 -7.74 12.90
CA ILE A 51 3.37 -7.61 13.87
C ILE A 51 2.51 -6.39 13.47
N LEU A 52 1.29 -6.64 13.00
CA LEU A 52 0.35 -5.58 12.63
C LEU A 52 -0.40 -5.04 13.86
N GLU A 53 0.32 -4.30 14.70
CA GLU A 53 -0.25 -3.56 15.83
C GLU A 53 0.24 -2.10 15.82
N PRO A 54 -0.61 -1.11 16.11
CA PRO A 54 -0.17 0.28 16.17
C PRO A 54 1.02 0.48 17.13
N GLY A 55 2.05 1.16 16.64
CA GLY A 55 3.30 1.41 17.38
C GLY A 55 4.41 0.40 17.10
N GLN A 56 4.11 -0.76 16.51
CA GLN A 56 5.12 -1.76 16.20
C GLN A 56 6.00 -1.34 15.03
N LYS A 57 7.29 -1.63 15.15
CA LYS A 57 8.27 -1.47 14.06
C LYS A 57 8.34 -2.74 13.23
N TYR A 58 8.66 -2.59 11.95
CA TYR A 58 8.89 -3.72 11.05
C TYR A 58 10.10 -3.48 10.16
N VAL A 59 10.72 -4.57 9.72
CA VAL A 59 11.83 -4.60 8.77
C VAL A 59 11.55 -5.68 7.74
N THR A 60 11.79 -5.34 6.48
CA THR A 60 11.72 -6.25 5.33
C THR A 60 13.01 -6.15 4.52
N LYS A 61 13.20 -7.04 3.55
CA LYS A 61 14.31 -6.93 2.59
C LYS A 61 14.29 -5.66 1.75
N SER A 62 13.14 -4.97 1.66
CA SER A 62 13.01 -3.78 0.82
C SER A 62 13.06 -2.47 1.61
N GLY A 63 12.93 -2.51 2.94
CA GLY A 63 12.88 -1.34 3.79
C GLY A 63 12.38 -1.60 5.20
N TYR A 64 12.01 -0.55 5.90
CA TYR A 64 11.54 -0.61 7.27
C TYR A 64 10.49 0.47 7.55
N GLY A 65 9.83 0.38 8.70
CA GLY A 65 8.85 1.38 9.10
C GLY A 65 8.14 1.05 10.41
N ASP A 66 7.06 1.77 10.65
CA ASP A 66 6.20 1.62 11.81
C ASP A 66 4.75 1.40 11.37
N VAL A 67 4.06 0.51 12.07
CA VAL A 67 2.63 0.35 11.99
C VAL A 67 1.96 1.51 12.73
N ARG A 68 1.09 2.25 12.05
CA ARG A 68 0.46 3.46 12.60
C ARG A 68 -1.02 3.31 12.87
N VAL A 69 -1.74 2.58 12.02
CA VAL A 69 -3.17 2.31 12.17
C VAL A 69 -3.46 0.91 11.67
N VAL A 70 -4.20 0.14 12.47
CA VAL A 70 -4.77 -1.15 12.08
C VAL A 70 -6.24 -1.10 12.44
N LYS A 71 -7.11 -1.07 11.43
CA LYS A 71 -8.55 -1.23 11.58
C LYS A 71 -8.93 -2.46 10.78
N PRO A 72 -9.11 -3.61 11.44
CA PRO A 72 -9.43 -4.87 10.77
C PRO A 72 -10.53 -4.72 9.73
N LEU A 73 -10.35 -5.39 8.59
CA LEU A 73 -11.24 -5.37 7.43
C LEU A 73 -11.39 -4.01 6.72
N GLN A 74 -10.80 -2.93 7.21
CA GLN A 74 -11.07 -1.58 6.70
C GLN A 74 -9.81 -0.86 6.24
N GLN A 75 -8.79 -0.80 7.09
CA GLN A 75 -7.68 0.11 6.89
C GLN A 75 -6.39 -0.35 7.56
N LEU A 76 -5.29 -0.22 6.84
CA LEU A 76 -3.93 -0.29 7.36
C LEU A 76 -3.21 1.02 7.02
N ARG A 77 -2.46 1.60 7.97
CA ARG A 77 -1.56 2.72 7.71
C ARG A 77 -0.19 2.44 8.32
N LEU A 78 0.84 2.58 7.50
CA LEU A 78 2.24 2.38 7.86
C LEU A 78 3.08 3.60 7.46
N THR A 79 4.22 3.77 8.09
CA THR A 79 5.37 4.41 7.41
C THR A 79 6.13 3.35 6.63
N TRP A 80 6.74 3.71 5.51
CA TRP A 80 7.65 2.83 4.76
C TRP A 80 8.81 3.65 4.22
N GLN A 81 10.01 3.33 4.68
CA GLN A 81 11.26 3.84 4.14
C GLN A 81 11.95 2.69 3.42
N LYS A 82 11.97 2.73 2.08
CA LYS A 82 12.79 1.80 1.31
C LYS A 82 14.26 2.06 1.62
N ILE A 83 15.11 1.05 1.44
CA ILE A 83 16.55 1.13 1.79
C ILE A 83 17.23 2.37 1.18
N GLU A 84 16.94 2.66 -0.09
CA GLU A 84 17.51 3.80 -0.84
C GLU A 84 16.81 5.14 -0.59
N TRP A 85 15.76 5.19 0.25
CA TRP A 85 15.01 6.42 0.49
C TRP A 85 15.59 7.20 1.67
N GLU A 86 15.81 8.50 1.46
CA GLU A 86 16.24 9.42 2.52
C GLU A 86 15.21 9.59 3.65
N LYS A 87 13.91 9.48 3.31
CA LYS A 87 12.78 9.71 4.23
C LYS A 87 11.69 8.67 4.02
N ALA A 88 10.97 8.37 5.09
CA ALA A 88 9.82 7.49 5.03
C ALA A 88 8.63 8.12 4.29
N ALA A 89 7.99 7.34 3.43
CA ALA A 89 6.67 7.62 2.89
C ALA A 89 5.59 7.18 3.88
N THR A 90 4.38 7.72 3.73
CA THR A 90 3.18 7.14 4.36
C THR A 90 2.52 6.20 3.36
N VAL A 91 2.19 4.99 3.81
CA VAL A 91 1.39 4.04 3.03
C VAL A 91 0.06 3.81 3.72
N GLN A 92 -1.02 3.88 2.95
CA GLN A 92 -2.36 3.53 3.41
C GLN A 92 -2.95 2.48 2.48
N VAL A 93 -3.45 1.40 3.07
CA VAL A 93 -4.27 0.40 2.38
C VAL A 93 -5.68 0.51 2.91
N ARG A 94 -6.66 0.58 2.01
CA ARG A 94 -8.09 0.53 2.36
C ARG A 94 -8.75 -0.66 1.69
N ILE A 95 -9.63 -1.31 2.44
CA ILE A 95 -10.51 -2.38 1.97
C ILE A 95 -11.93 -1.82 2.01
N ILE A 96 -12.57 -1.71 0.85
CA ILE A 96 -13.87 -1.05 0.67
C ILE A 96 -14.82 -2.06 0.05
N SER A 97 -15.70 -2.63 0.89
CA SER A 97 -16.75 -3.53 0.41
C SER A 97 -17.82 -2.75 -0.36
N SER A 98 -18.22 -3.27 -1.51
CA SER A 98 -19.33 -2.74 -2.32
C SER A 98 -20.55 -3.67 -2.32
N SER A 99 -20.32 -4.97 -2.07
CA SER A 99 -21.34 -5.98 -1.78
C SER A 99 -20.64 -7.18 -1.11
N SER A 100 -21.41 -8.19 -0.69
CA SER A 100 -20.88 -9.37 0.02
C SER A 100 -19.69 -10.05 -0.65
N ASN A 101 -19.66 -10.10 -1.99
CA ASN A 101 -18.60 -10.74 -2.78
C ASN A 101 -17.88 -9.77 -3.72
N LYS A 102 -17.84 -8.47 -3.39
CA LYS A 102 -17.18 -7.48 -4.25
C LYS A 102 -16.52 -6.39 -3.42
N THR A 103 -15.18 -6.38 -3.44
CA THR A 103 -14.37 -5.52 -2.57
C THR A 103 -13.30 -4.79 -3.36
N THR A 104 -13.16 -3.48 -3.15
CA THR A 104 -12.01 -2.70 -3.63
C THR A 104 -10.86 -2.78 -2.63
N ILE A 105 -9.66 -3.08 -3.14
CA ILE A 105 -8.40 -2.84 -2.43
C ILE A 105 -7.78 -1.57 -3.02
N SER A 106 -7.43 -0.62 -2.16
CA SER A 106 -6.85 0.67 -2.55
C SER A 106 -5.55 0.92 -1.80
N PHE A 107 -4.48 1.19 -2.53
CA PHE A 107 -3.21 1.68 -1.99
C PHE A 107 -3.10 3.18 -2.21
N HIS A 108 -2.59 3.90 -1.22
CA HIS A 108 -2.24 5.31 -1.32
C HIS A 108 -0.86 5.55 -0.68
N HIS A 109 0.01 6.21 -1.41
CA HIS A 109 1.34 6.62 -0.96
C HIS A 109 1.44 8.13 -0.96
N GLU A 110 1.97 8.69 0.12
CA GLU A 110 2.21 10.11 0.31
C GLU A 110 3.66 10.34 0.76
N LYS A 111 4.14 11.58 0.63
CA LYS A 111 5.52 11.98 0.99
C LYS A 111 6.59 11.31 0.12
N LEU A 112 6.27 11.07 -1.14
CA LEU A 112 7.26 10.65 -2.13
C LEU A 112 8.14 11.86 -2.48
N SER A 113 9.43 11.60 -2.73
CA SER A 113 10.46 12.63 -2.91
C SER A 113 10.20 13.51 -4.13
N ASP A 114 9.81 12.87 -5.23
CA ASP A 114 9.72 13.50 -6.54
C ASP A 114 8.75 12.75 -7.47
N GLN A 115 8.61 13.26 -8.69
CA GLN A 115 7.72 12.72 -9.71
C GLN A 115 8.15 11.33 -10.22
N ASN A 116 9.45 11.04 -10.27
CA ASN A 116 9.96 9.75 -10.75
C ASN A 116 9.64 8.66 -9.74
N VAL A 117 9.93 8.89 -8.46
CA VAL A 117 9.57 7.96 -7.37
C VAL A 117 8.05 7.76 -7.31
N ARG A 118 7.26 8.80 -7.58
CA ARG A 118 5.80 8.67 -7.71
C ARG A 118 5.39 7.70 -8.81
N GLU A 119 5.96 7.80 -10.01
CA GLU A 119 5.60 6.92 -11.12
C GLU A 119 6.12 5.49 -10.93
N GLU A 120 7.33 5.33 -10.39
CA GLU A 120 7.85 4.01 -9.99
C GLU A 120 6.92 3.31 -9.00
N MET A 121 6.48 4.03 -7.96
CA MET A 121 5.56 3.47 -6.98
C MET A 121 4.18 3.20 -7.56
N LYS A 122 3.72 4.00 -8.52
CA LYS A 122 2.47 3.72 -9.25
C LYS A 122 2.55 2.36 -9.94
N ILE A 123 3.59 2.15 -10.74
CA ILE A 123 3.81 0.92 -11.51
C ILE A 123 3.98 -0.27 -10.55
N TYR A 124 4.74 -0.10 -9.47
CA TYR A 124 4.92 -1.13 -8.47
C TYR A 124 3.60 -1.56 -7.82
N LEU A 125 2.77 -0.61 -7.38
CA LEU A 125 1.50 -0.92 -6.72
C LEU A 125 0.45 -1.46 -7.71
N GLU A 126 0.48 -1.05 -8.97
CA GLU A 126 -0.34 -1.65 -10.03
C GLU A 126 0.03 -3.13 -10.24
N LYS A 127 1.32 -3.46 -10.26
CA LYS A 127 1.80 -4.86 -10.32
C LYS A 127 1.37 -5.66 -9.11
N VAL A 128 1.44 -5.11 -7.90
CA VAL A 128 0.92 -5.75 -6.68
C VAL A 128 -0.56 -6.10 -6.82
N LEU A 129 -1.38 -5.18 -7.33
CA LEU A 129 -2.81 -5.43 -7.55
C LEU A 129 -3.07 -6.49 -8.64
N GLU A 130 -2.19 -6.62 -9.64
CA GLU A 130 -2.26 -7.70 -10.63
C GLU A 130 -1.90 -9.05 -10.01
N GLU A 131 -0.83 -9.14 -9.21
CA GLU A 131 -0.46 -10.37 -8.51
C GLU A 131 -1.54 -10.83 -7.52
N ILE A 132 -2.23 -9.89 -6.85
CA ILE A 132 -3.41 -10.21 -6.03
C ILE A 132 -4.53 -10.81 -6.89
N LYS A 133 -4.77 -10.27 -8.09
CA LYS A 133 -5.76 -10.81 -9.03
C LYS A 133 -5.45 -12.26 -9.40
N GLU A 134 -4.19 -12.55 -9.71
CA GLU A 134 -3.75 -13.90 -10.08
C GLU A 134 -3.88 -14.89 -8.92
N ARG A 135 -3.64 -14.45 -7.68
CA ARG A 135 -3.87 -15.28 -6.48
C ARG A 135 -5.35 -15.61 -6.24
N ILE A 136 -6.26 -14.73 -6.67
CA ILE A 136 -7.70 -14.99 -6.56
C ILE A 136 -8.14 -16.04 -7.58
N HIS A 137 -7.59 -16.05 -8.80
CA HIS A 137 -7.95 -17.01 -9.83
C HIS A 137 -7.39 -18.43 -9.63
N LYS A 138 -6.35 -18.58 -8.78
CA LYS A 138 -5.70 -19.86 -8.50
C LYS A 138 -6.34 -20.65 -7.35
N ASN A 139 -7.28 -20.06 -6.62
CA ASN A 139 -8.05 -20.67 -5.53
C ASN A 139 -9.49 -20.92 -5.97
#